data_AF-A0A7D5LZ19-F1
#
_entry.id   AF-A0A7D5LZ19-F1
#
_cell.length_a   1.000
_cell.length_b   1.000
_cell.length_c   1.000
_cell.angle_alpha   90.00
_cell.angle_beta   90.00
_cell.angle_gamma   90.00
#
_symmetry.space_group_name_H-M   'P 1'
#
loop_
_entity.id
_entity.type
_entity.pdbx_description
1 polymer ?
#
loop_
_entity_poly.entity_id
_entity_poly.type
_entity_poly.pdbx_seq_one_letter_code
_entity_poly.pdbx_strand_id
1 'polypeptide(L)' 'MSRTVSARIPTKMHDELRERCNLIGESINDFIVACLEIGLHNSSEFNFGDELLNESDNNP' A
#
# COMPACT_ATOMS: atom_id res chain seq x y z
N MET A 1 -13.06 1.03 19.43
CA MET A 1 -13.68 -0.16 18.82
C MET A 1 -12.93 -0.45 17.54
N SER A 2 -12.23 -1.59 17.43
CA SER A 2 -11.70 -2.02 16.13
C SER A 2 -12.85 -2.61 15.30
N ARG A 3 -12.92 -2.24 14.02
CA ARG A 3 -13.82 -2.85 13.05
C ARG A 3 -12.96 -3.56 12.02
N THR A 4 -13.27 -4.81 11.74
CA THR A 4 -12.57 -5.58 10.70
C THR A 4 -13.30 -5.40 9.38
N VAL A 5 -12.55 -5.11 8.32
CA VAL A 5 -13.04 -5.07 6.94
C VAL A 5 -12.37 -6.21 6.19
N SER A 6 -13.14 -6.95 5.40
CA SER A 6 -12.62 -8.00 4.52
C SER A 6 -12.92 -7.63 3.07
N ALA A 7 -11.92 -7.70 2.21
CA ALA A 7 -12.07 -7.52 0.77
C ALA A 7 -11.35 -8.65 0.02
N ARG A 8 -11.84 -9.01 -1.17
CA ARG A 8 -11.13 -9.90 -2.08
C ARG A 8 -10.49 -9.07 -3.18
N ILE A 9 -9.23 -9.37 -3.47
CA ILE A 9 -8.49 -8.78 -4.58
C ILE A 9 -8.00 -9.90 -5.51
N PRO A 10 -7.77 -9.60 -6.80
CA PRO A 10 -7.17 -10.55 -7.73
C PRO A 10 -5.80 -11.03 -7.23
N THR A 11 -5.47 -12.30 -7.45
CA THR A 11 -4.20 -12.91 -7.00
C THR A 11 -2.98 -12.14 -7.47
N LYS A 12 -2.97 -11.68 -8.73
CA LYS A 12 -1.86 -10.87 -9.26
C LYS A 12 -1.62 -9.59 -8.46
N MET A 13 -2.68 -8.87 -8.08
CA MET A 13 -2.58 -7.66 -7.26
C MET A 13 -2.13 -7.97 -5.84
N HIS A 14 -2.60 -9.09 -5.28
CA HIS A 14 -2.16 -9.53 -3.96
C HIS A 14 -0.65 -9.85 -3.95
N ASP A 15 -0.15 -10.54 -4.98
CA ASP A 15 1.25 -10.91 -5.06
C ASP A 15 2.16 -9.69 -5.24
N GLU A 16 1.76 -8.73 -6.09
CA GLU A 16 2.47 -7.45 -6.25
C GLU A 16 2.50 -6.65 -4.94
N LEU A 17 1.37 -6.53 -4.25
CA LEU A 17 1.29 -5.86 -2.94
C LEU A 17 2.19 -6.53 -1.92
N ARG A 18 2.21 -7.87 -1.89
CA ARG A 18 3.05 -8.64 -0.99
C ARG A 18 4.53 -8.40 -1.25
N GLU A 19 4.96 -8.41 -2.52
CA GLU A 19 6.35 -8.11 -2.89
C GLU A 19 6.75 -6.71 -2.43
N ARG A 20 5.90 -5.71 -2.67
CA ARG A 20 6.10 -4.34 -2.19
C ARG A 20 6.26 -4.24 -0.68
N CYS A 21 5.36 -4.88 0.07
CA CYS A 21 5.42 -4.94 1.53
C CYS A 21 6.71 -5.61 2.03
N ASN A 22 7.18 -6.67 1.35
CA ASN A 22 8.43 -7.34 1.69
C ASN A 22 9.66 -6.45 1.46
N LEU A 23 9.67 -5.58 0.43
CA LEU A 23 10.77 -4.67 0.15
C LEU A 23 10.94 -3.62 1.25
N ILE A 24 9.83 -3.06 1.72
CA ILE A 24 9.82 -2.04 2.78
C ILE A 24 9.90 -2.64 4.19
N GLY A 25 9.64 -3.94 4.33
CA GLY A 25 9.67 -4.64 5.62
C GLY A 25 8.42 -4.41 6.48
N GLU A 26 7.31 -4.00 5.87
CA GLU A 26 6.05 -3.66 6.56
C GLU A 26 4.96 -4.69 6.30
N SER A 27 3.93 -4.70 7.16
CA SER A 27 2.80 -5.61 6.95
C SER A 27 1.83 -5.09 5.88
N ILE A 28 1.17 -6.01 5.18
CA ILE A 28 0.13 -5.68 4.19
C ILE A 28 -1.00 -4.85 4.81
N ASN A 29 -1.35 -5.11 6.07
CA ASN A 29 -2.40 -4.35 6.74
C ASN A 29 -1.97 -2.89 6.97
N ASP A 30 -0.76 -2.67 7.45
CA ASP A 30 -0.26 -1.32 7.75
C ASP A 30 -0.15 -0.51 6.45
N PHE A 31 0.33 -1.14 5.38
CA PHE A 31 0.37 -0.54 4.04
C PHE A 31 -1.02 -0.11 3.56
N ILE A 32 -2.03 -0.98 3.68
CA ILE A 32 -3.39 -0.67 3.21
C ILE A 32 -4.05 0.41 4.07
N VAL A 33 -3.84 0.39 5.39
CA VAL A 33 -4.32 1.46 6.28
C VAL A 33 -3.72 2.80 5.87
N ALA A 34 -2.42 2.84 5.62
CA ALA A 34 -1.75 4.04 5.15
C ALA A 34 -2.26 4.53 3.78
N CYS A 35 -2.52 3.62 2.83
CA CYS A 35 -3.13 4.00 1.55
C CYS A 35 -4.51 4.63 1.74
N LEU A 36 -5.31 4.10 2.67
CA LEU A 36 -6.62 4.66 2.99
C LEU A 36 -6.49 6.05 3.64
N GLU A 37 -5.51 6.24 4.52
CA GLU A 37 -5.19 7.55 5.10
C GLU A 37 -4.80 8.57 4.03
N ILE A 38 -3.94 8.20 3.07
CA ILE A 38 -3.62 9.07 1.93
C ILE A 38 -4.88 9.39 1.13
N GLY A 39 -5.72 8.41 0.83
CA GLY A 39 -6.95 8.63 0.07
C GLY A 39 -7.95 9.56 0.78
N LEU A 40 -7.97 9.57 2.12
CA LEU A 40 -8.88 10.38 2.93
C LEU A 40 -8.31 11.76 3.30
N HIS A 41 -7.00 11.83 3.55
CA HIS A 41 -6.34 12.98 4.16
C HIS A 41 -5.25 13.60 3.27
N ASN A 42 -4.94 12.99 2.12
CA ASN A 42 -3.82 13.33 1.22
C ASN A 42 -2.44 13.28 1.91
N SER A 43 -2.34 12.56 3.02
CA SER A 43 -1.08 12.33 3.73
C SER A 43 -1.15 11.04 4.55
N SER A 44 0.01 10.45 4.82
CA SER A 44 0.21 9.42 5.83
C SER A 44 1.64 9.53 6.34
N GLU A 45 1.87 9.10 7.59
CA GLU A 45 3.21 9.01 8.18
C GLU A 45 3.94 7.73 7.75
N PHE A 46 3.26 6.83 7.05
CA PHE A 46 3.81 5.58 6.56
C PHE A 46 4.87 5.80 5.49
N ASN A 47 6.00 5.11 5.62
CA ASN A 47 7.07 5.13 4.63
C ASN A 47 6.84 4.05 3.57
N PHE A 48 6.37 4.47 2.40
CA PHE A 48 6.15 3.58 1.25
C PHE A 48 7.44 3.13 0.55
N GLY A 49 8.61 3.63 0.96
CA GLY A 49 9.90 3.38 0.32
C GLY A 49 10.07 4.19 -0.98
N ASP A 50 11.26 4.74 -1.18
CA ASP A 50 11.57 5.59 -2.34
C ASP A 50 11.58 4.82 -3.68
N GLU A 51 11.81 3.50 -3.67
CA GLU A 51 11.82 2.68 -4.88
C GLU A 51 10.43 2.56 -5.54
N LEU A 52 9.35 2.73 -4.77
CA LEU A 52 7.97 2.57 -5.25
C LEU A 52 7.42 3.78 -6.00
N LEU A 53 7.98 4.97 -5.76
CA LEU A 53 7.51 6.23 -6.36
C LEU A 53 8.00 6.40 -7.81
N ASN A 54 9.07 5.70 -8.20
CA ASN A 54 9.68 5.86 -9.53
C ASN A 54 8.92 5.16 -10.68
N GLU A 55 7.97 4.27 -10.39
CA GLU A 55 7.14 3.65 -11.44
C GLU A 55 5.99 4.56 -11.91
N SER A 56 5.67 5.64 -11.20
CA SER A 56 4.54 6.52 -11.54
C SER A 56 4.90 7.70 -12.47
N ASP A 57 6.19 7.93 -12.74
CA ASP A 57 6.71 9.05 -13.56
C ASP A 57 6.99 8.66 -15.03
N ASN A 58 6.47 7.52 -15.49
CA ASN A 58 6.58 7.07 -16.89
C ASN A 58 5.20 6.83 -17.54
N ASN A 59 4.38 7.87 -17.62
CA ASN A 59 3.27 7.91 -18.57
C ASN A 59 3.31 9.25 -19.33
N PRO A 60 3.59 9.27 -20.64
CA PRO A 60 3.73 10.49 -21.45
C PRO A 60 2.41 11.26 -21.64
#